data_AF-A0A0G0XFJ1-F1
#
_entry.id   AF-A0A0G0XFJ1-F1
#
_cell.length_a   1.000
_cell.length_b   1.000
_cell.length_c   1.000
_cell.angle_alpha   90.00
_cell.angle_beta   90.00
_cell.angle_gamma   90.00
#
_symmetry.space_group_name_H-M   'P 1'
#
loop_
_entity.id
_entity.type
_entity.pdbx_description
1 polymer ?
#
loop_
_entity_poly.entity_id
_entity_poly.type
_entity_poly.pdbx_seq_one_letter_code
_entity_poly.pdbx_strand_id
1 'polypeptide(L)' 'MIFEKFNGGPVGLKTIGAAMSEEEATVEEVIEPYLIQLGLLERSPRGRVATKKAYEHLGFDIKKGQEKLL' A
#
# COMPACT_ATOMS: atom_id res chain seq x y z
N MET A 1 -8.32 -2.74 -0.34
CA MET A 1 -7.52 -3.37 -1.43
C MET A 1 -6.15 -3.90 -1.01
N ILE A 2 -5.12 -3.08 -0.72
CA ILE A 2 -3.78 -3.58 -0.33
C ILE A 2 -3.83 -4.45 0.95
N PHE A 3 -4.65 -4.05 1.92
CA PHE A 3 -4.87 -4.79 3.16
C PHE A 3 -5.63 -6.10 2.93
N GLU A 4 -6.79 -6.03 2.26
CA GLU A 4 -7.71 -7.17 2.11
C GLU A 4 -7.22 -8.21 1.11
N LYS A 5 -6.61 -7.79 -0.01
CA LYS A 5 -6.23 -8.68 -1.10
C LYS A 5 -4.78 -9.12 -1.03
N PHE A 6 -3.91 -8.30 -0.46
CA PHE A 6 -2.46 -8.54 -0.49
C PHE A 6 -1.83 -8.59 0.90
N ASN A 7 -2.65 -8.56 1.97
CA ASN A 7 -2.19 -8.63 3.35
C ASN A 7 -0.96 -7.72 3.52
N GLY A 8 -1.11 -6.42 3.21
CA GLY A 8 -0.05 -5.43 3.40
C GLY A 8 0.94 -5.22 2.28
N GLY A 9 0.98 -6.11 1.28
CA GLY A 9 1.89 -6.01 0.14
C GLY A 9 3.08 -6.99 0.21
N PRO A 10 4.10 -6.84 -0.67
CA PRO A 10 4.26 -5.79 -1.67
C PRO A 10 3.38 -5.98 -2.93
N VAL A 11 2.82 -4.88 -3.44
CA VAL A 11 1.92 -4.88 -4.63
C VAL A 11 2.50 -3.99 -5.73
N GLY A 12 2.52 -4.48 -6.98
CA GLY A 12 2.99 -3.70 -8.13
C GLY A 12 2.02 -2.57 -8.53
N LEU A 13 2.54 -1.51 -9.16
CA LEU A 13 1.75 -0.35 -9.62
C LEU A 13 0.60 -0.75 -10.52
N LYS A 14 0.90 -1.55 -11.55
CA LYS A 14 -0.08 -2.12 -12.48
C LYS A 14 -1.24 -2.82 -11.79
N THR A 15 -0.97 -3.57 -10.72
CA THR A 15 -2.01 -4.27 -9.96
C THR A 15 -2.87 -3.28 -9.17
N ILE A 16 -2.27 -2.23 -8.62
CA ILE A 16 -3.01 -1.16 -7.92
C ILE A 16 -3.88 -0.39 -8.92
N GLY A 17 -3.32 0.06 -10.05
CA GLY A 17 -4.06 0.75 -11.10
C GLY A 17 -5.24 -0.07 -11.61
N ALA A 18 -5.01 -1.35 -11.95
CA ALA A 18 -6.07 -2.24 -12.40
C ALA A 18 -7.19 -2.42 -11.36
N ALA A 19 -6.85 -2.52 -10.08
CA ALA A 19 -7.82 -2.72 -9.02
C ALA A 19 -8.51 -1.43 -8.54
N MET A 20 -7.98 -0.25 -8.89
CA MET A 20 -8.64 1.05 -8.72
C MET A 20 -9.41 1.48 -9.97
N SER A 21 -9.21 0.79 -11.10
CA SER A 21 -9.68 1.23 -12.42
C SER A 21 -9.13 2.61 -12.80
N GLU A 22 -7.88 2.88 -12.40
CA GLU A 22 -7.14 4.12 -12.64
C GLU A 22 -5.90 3.84 -13.49
N GLU A 23 -5.41 4.87 -14.17
CA GLU A 23 -4.12 4.78 -14.88
C GLU A 23 -2.96 4.69 -13.88
N GLU A 24 -1.91 3.95 -14.24
CA GLU A 24 -0.70 3.80 -13.42
C GLU A 24 -0.07 5.16 -13.08
N ALA A 25 -0.06 6.08 -14.06
CA ALA A 25 0.44 7.44 -13.87
C ALA A 25 -0.38 8.23 -12.86
N THR A 26 -1.72 8.15 -12.90
CA THR A 26 -2.59 8.80 -11.91
C THR A 26 -2.32 8.28 -10.51
N VAL A 27 -2.16 6.96 -10.35
CA VAL A 27 -1.81 6.37 -9.05
C VAL A 27 -0.46 6.89 -8.57
N GLU A 28 0.57 6.87 -9.42
CA GLU A 28 1.94 7.23 -9.05
C GLU A 28 2.14 8.72 -8.80
N GLU A 29 1.51 9.58 -9.60
CA GLU A 29 1.75 11.03 -9.61
C GLU A 29 0.75 11.81 -8.73
N VAL A 30 -0.43 11.25 -8.46
CA VAL A 30 -1.49 11.94 -7.71
C VAL A 30 -1.77 11.26 -6.38
N ILE A 31 -1.97 9.94 -6.38
CA ILE A 31 -2.47 9.22 -5.20
C ILE A 31 -1.34 8.88 -4.23
N GLU A 32 -0.26 8.29 -4.73
CA GLU A 32 0.88 7.87 -3.91
C GLU A 32 1.54 9.01 -3.13
N PRO A 33 1.79 10.21 -3.70
CA PRO A 33 2.44 11.29 -2.97
C PRO A 33 1.69 11.66 -1.68
N TYR A 34 0.36 11.67 -1.73
CA TYR A 34 -0.47 11.95 -0.56
C TYR A 34 -0.35 10.85 0.51
N LEU A 35 -0.45 9.58 0.11
CA LEU A 35 -0.36 8.44 1.03
C LEU A 35 1.02 8.30 1.65
N ILE A 36 2.08 8.57 0.87
CA ILE A 36 3.47 8.59 1.34
C ILE A 36 3.67 9.74 2.32
N GLN A 37 3.16 10.94 2.03
CA GLN A 37 3.26 12.10 2.93
C GLN A 37 2.53 11.85 4.27
N LEU A 38 1.40 11.15 4.25
CA LEU A 38 0.72 10.73 5.47
C LEU A 38 1.46 9.59 6.19
N GLY A 39 2.49 9.00 5.58
CA GLY A 39 3.23 7.86 6.12
C GLY A 39 2.42 6.57 6.11
N LEU A 40 1.46 6.42 5.19
CA LEU A 40 0.57 5.26 5.07
C LEU A 40 1.03 4.26 4.00
N LEU A 41 1.92 4.68 3.11
CA LEU A 41 2.41 3.87 2.00
C LEU A 41 3.92 4.05 1.85
N GLU A 42 4.62 2.96 1.57
CA GLU A 42 6.03 2.97 1.21
C GLU A 42 6.28 2.29 -0.14
N ARG A 43 7.26 2.83 -0.88
CA ARG A 43 7.77 2.21 -2.11
C ARG A 43 8.94 1.30 -1.75
N SER A 44 8.90 0.06 -2.21
CA SER A 44 10.01 -0.89 -2.14
C SER A 44 10.36 -1.42 -3.54
N PRO A 45 11.56 -2.01 -3.74
CA PRO A 45 11.91 -2.67 -5.01
C PRO A 45 10.93 -3.78 -5.44
N ARG A 46 10.18 -4.34 -4.48
CA ARG A 46 9.21 -5.42 -4.72
C ARG A 46 7.80 -4.91 -4.99
N GLY A 47 7.55 -3.61 -4.82
CA GLY A 47 6.23 -2.98 -4.94
C GLY A 47 5.90 -2.07 -3.75
N ARG A 48 4.63 -1.69 -3.64
CA ARG A 48 4.13 -0.80 -2.59
C ARG A 48 3.71 -1.60 -1.37
N VAL A 49 4.07 -1.11 -0.20
CA VAL A 49 3.80 -1.75 1.09
C VAL A 49 3.01 -0.80 1.97
N ALA A 50 1.98 -1.31 2.62
CA ALA A 50 1.25 -0.57 3.63
C ALA A 50 2.08 -0.47 4.91
N THR A 51 2.27 0.74 5.42
CA THR A 51 3.04 0.96 6.65
C THR A 51 2.25 0.55 7.89
N LYS A 52 2.93 0.41 9.03
CA LYS A 52 2.29 0.21 10.34
C LYS A 52 1.19 1.25 10.62
N LYS A 53 1.47 2.53 10.34
CA LYS A 53 0.53 3.63 10.55
C LYS A 53 -0.75 3.45 9.73
N ALA A 54 -0.65 2.82 8.55
CA ALA A 54 -1.80 2.54 7.71
C ALA A 54 -2.72 1.45 8.27
N TYR A 55 -2.16 0.43 8.94
CA TYR A 55 -2.95 -0.54 9.70
C TYR A 55 -3.70 0.12 10.85
N GLU A 56 -3.00 0.95 11.63
CA GLU A 56 -3.58 1.69 12.75
C GLU A 56 -4.69 2.65 12.27
N HIS A 57 -4.46 3.38 11.19
CA HIS A 57 -5.42 4.34 10.63
C HIS A 57 -6.71 3.68 10.15
N LEU A 58 -6.63 2.44 9.65
CA LEU A 58 -7.77 1.69 9.14
C LEU A 58 -8.40 0.74 10.16
N GLY A 59 -7.85 0.67 11.38
CA GLY A 59 -8.34 -0.23 12.43
C GLY A 59 -8.11 -1.72 12.15
N PHE A 60 -7.10 -2.06 11.34
CA PHE A 60 -6.73 -3.45 11.08
C PHE A 60 -5.65 -3.92 12.06
N ASP A 61 -5.85 -5.10 12.66
CA ASP A 61 -4.80 -5.77 13.43
C ASP A 61 -3.70 -6.30 12.49
N ILE A 62 -2.45 -5.98 12.81
CA ILE A 62 -1.28 -6.52 12.11
C ILE A 62 -1.22 -8.02 12.40
N LYS A 63 -1.32 -8.86 11.37
CA LYS A 63 -1.27 -10.32 11.56
C LYS A 63 0.17 -10.72 11.88
N LYS A 64 0.37 -11.48 12.97
CA LYS A 64 1.66 -12.07 13.38
C LYS A 64 2.29 -12.79 12.18
N GLY A 65 3.37 -12.22 11.63
CA GLY A 65 4.01 -12.65 10.39
C GLY A 65 4.38 -11.49 9.45
N GLN A 66 3.67 -10.37 9.52
CA GLN A 66 3.95 -9.15 8.73
C GLN A 66 4.96 -8.21 9.39
N GLU A 67 5.27 -8.40 10.68
CA GLU A 67 6.28 -7.61 11.40
C GLU A 67 7.70 -7.71 10.80
N LYS A 68 7.97 -8.73 9.97
CA LYS A 68 9.25 -8.89 9.27
C LYS A 68 9.35 -8.12 7.94
N LEU A 69 8.24 -7.54 7.47
CA LEU A 69 8.15 -6.78 6.22
C LEU A 69 8.03 -5.27 6.45
N LEU A 70 7.92 -4.85 7.72
CA LEU A 70 7.87 -3.48 8.21
C LEU A 70 9.22 -3.07 8.81
#